data_AF-A0A7S1UFU4-F1
#
_entry.id   AF-A0A7S1UFU4-F1
#
_cell.length_a   1.000
_cell.length_b   1.000
_cell.length_c   1.000
_cell.angle_alpha   90.00
_cell.angle_beta   90.00
_cell.angle_gamma   90.00
#
_symmetry.space_group_name_H-M   'P 1'
#
loop_
_entity.id
_entity.type
_entity.pdbx_description
1 polymer ?
#
loop_
_entity_poly.entity_id
_entity_poly.type
_entity_poly.pdbx_seq_one_letter_code
_entity_poly.pdbx_strand_id
1 'polypeptide(L)'
;AVPKLFLSCRSKAAAAAAVPQHPQDGGGPEHAPHVVQSRVMRDFVGLENIDPDVKTALLRFSYCLATGNMDAAYRAVKLIRSPGVWQNMAHMCVKTKRLDVAEVCLGNMGHARGAAAVRKARSEADSTDETVVAAVAIQLGMLNDAQRLYRECRRYDLLNKLYQAAGLWDRALRIAERHDRIHLKATHHAFAKHLESIGEYKAAARHYESAETHRKEVPRMLFEQHRLEDLEKYIVRAGDSELQRWWAAYCESVSDFDKARAYYKRAGDNLSRVRLACYNRDLERAADIINDTKSASAAYHMARHLEGINEIREAIVYYTKSGCYNHAIRLAKAHGLDAELMSFALKSRPSLMVDCAAYFEKKGEIEKAVQLYQKGGDIPKALDLCFRAGAEGRRSMFDVLRNITDELGATTSPQVLARSAEFLIQHEQYEKAVGLYITGNRRRQAIELCLMHNVRITDEMAEQLAPPAPPARRPASARR
;
A
#
# COMPACT_ATOMS: atom_id res chain seq x y z
N ALA A 1 -57.68 36.35 -6.25
CA ALA A 1 -56.58 36.60 -7.22
C ALA A 1 -55.27 36.14 -6.61
N VAL A 2 -54.34 35.57 -7.39
CA VAL A 2 -52.99 35.25 -6.89
C VAL A 2 -52.25 36.56 -6.63
N PRO A 3 -51.45 36.71 -5.55
CA PRO A 3 -50.72 37.95 -5.31
C PRO A 3 -49.81 38.29 -6.48
N LYS A 4 -49.97 39.51 -7.00
CA LYS A 4 -49.13 40.07 -8.06
C LYS A 4 -48.43 41.30 -7.52
N LEU A 5 -47.14 41.38 -7.78
CA LEU A 5 -46.39 42.62 -7.70
C LEU A 5 -46.76 43.45 -8.93
N PHE A 6 -47.29 44.64 -8.71
CA PHE A 6 -47.55 45.61 -9.75
C PHE A 6 -46.35 46.57 -9.79
N LEU A 7 -45.57 46.47 -10.86
CA LEU A 7 -44.40 47.32 -11.08
C LEU A 7 -44.81 48.41 -12.06
N SER A 8 -44.68 49.68 -11.64
CA SER A 8 -44.85 50.83 -12.52
C SER A 8 -43.49 51.22 -13.08
N CYS A 9 -43.36 51.16 -14.40
CA CYS A 9 -42.20 51.72 -15.10
C CYS A 9 -42.64 52.96 -15.89
N ARG A 10 -41.86 54.04 -15.80
CA ARG A 10 -41.98 55.17 -16.74
C ARG A 10 -41.49 54.67 -18.09
N SER A 11 -42.42 54.47 -19.01
CA SER A 11 -42.10 53.97 -20.34
C SER A 11 -41.39 55.08 -21.14
N LYS A 12 -40.12 54.87 -21.51
CA LYS A 12 -39.52 55.50 -22.71
C LYS A 12 -39.96 54.79 -24.02
N ALA A 13 -40.80 53.75 -23.94
CA ALA A 13 -41.06 52.81 -25.03
C ALA A 13 -42.45 52.94 -25.67
N ALA A 14 -43.32 53.85 -25.21
CA ALA A 14 -44.64 54.09 -25.78
C ALA A 14 -44.65 55.14 -26.91
N ALA A 15 -43.49 55.64 -27.33
CA ALA A 15 -43.38 56.58 -28.45
C ALA A 15 -43.37 55.90 -29.84
N ALA A 16 -43.40 54.57 -29.92
CA ALA A 16 -43.23 53.84 -31.19
C ALA A 16 -44.51 53.20 -31.77
N ALA A 17 -45.70 53.46 -31.20
CA ALA A 17 -46.94 52.79 -31.63
C ALA A 17 -48.14 53.74 -31.87
N ALA A 18 -47.91 55.05 -32.05
CA ALA A 18 -48.95 55.97 -32.48
C ALA A 18 -48.77 56.32 -33.96
N VAL A 19 -49.68 55.84 -34.81
CA VAL A 19 -49.85 56.29 -36.20
C VAL A 19 -50.41 57.72 -36.16
N PRO A 20 -49.87 58.70 -36.90
CA PRO A 20 -50.36 60.07 -36.84
C PRO A 20 -51.59 60.25 -37.73
N GLN A 21 -52.70 60.72 -37.16
CA GLN A 21 -53.77 61.38 -37.90
C GLN A 21 -53.97 62.80 -37.33
N HIS A 22 -53.50 63.78 -38.12
CA HIS A 22 -53.74 65.23 -38.15
C HIS A 22 -53.64 66.10 -36.87
N PRO A 23 -53.14 67.36 -37.00
CA PRO A 23 -52.80 68.21 -35.88
C PRO A 23 -53.93 69.18 -35.51
N GLN A 24 -54.19 69.35 -34.21
CA GLN A 24 -54.69 70.61 -33.66
C GLN A 24 -54.05 70.86 -32.29
N ASP A 25 -53.60 72.11 -32.10
CA ASP A 25 -52.85 72.66 -30.98
C ASP A 25 -53.66 72.78 -29.66
N GLY A 26 -52.96 72.71 -28.52
CA GLY A 26 -53.47 73.15 -27.22
C GLY A 26 -52.74 72.53 -26.01
N GLY A 27 -51.85 73.28 -25.36
CA GLY A 27 -50.86 72.78 -24.40
C GLY A 27 -51.33 72.35 -22.99
N GLY A 28 -50.55 71.42 -22.41
CA GLY A 28 -50.51 71.00 -21.01
C GLY A 28 -49.38 69.97 -20.82
N PRO A 29 -48.71 69.84 -19.64
CA PRO A 29 -47.52 69.00 -19.51
C PRO A 29 -47.89 67.51 -19.59
N GLU A 30 -47.63 66.90 -20.75
CA GLU A 30 -47.87 65.47 -21.02
C GLU A 30 -47.14 64.58 -20.00
N HIS A 31 -47.91 63.99 -19.08
CA HIS A 31 -47.40 62.95 -18.19
C HIS A 31 -47.18 61.68 -19.01
N ALA A 32 -45.91 61.27 -19.17
CA ALA A 32 -45.56 60.02 -19.84
C ALA A 32 -46.38 58.84 -19.27
N PRO A 33 -47.05 58.02 -20.11
CA PRO A 33 -47.93 56.97 -19.62
C PRO A 33 -47.14 55.94 -18.80
N HIS A 34 -47.56 55.75 -17.56
CA HIS A 34 -47.04 54.71 -16.69
C HIS A 34 -47.55 53.35 -17.18
N VAL A 35 -46.64 52.46 -17.59
CA VAL A 35 -47.00 51.09 -17.93
C VAL A 35 -46.93 50.26 -16.65
N VAL A 36 -48.07 49.70 -16.24
CA VAL A 36 -48.17 48.83 -15.08
C VAL A 36 -47.99 47.38 -15.54
N GLN A 37 -46.87 46.76 -15.17
CA GLN A 37 -46.63 45.35 -15.42
C GLN A 37 -46.96 44.55 -14.16
N SER A 38 -47.83 43.54 -14.29
CA SER A 38 -48.15 42.63 -13.19
C SER A 38 -47.26 41.38 -13.24
N ARG A 39 -46.62 41.03 -12.11
CA ARG A 39 -45.80 39.82 -11.96
C ARG A 39 -46.25 39.04 -10.73
N VAL A 40 -46.55 37.75 -10.90
CA VAL A 40 -46.97 36.88 -9.79
C VAL A 40 -45.86 36.77 -8.74
N MET A 41 -46.22 36.82 -7.45
CA MET A 41 -45.27 36.66 -6.34
C MET A 41 -44.57 35.29 -6.43
N ARG A 42 -43.29 35.24 -6.05
CA ARG A 42 -42.41 34.07 -6.25
C ARG A 42 -43.05 32.77 -5.76
N ASP A 43 -43.68 32.79 -4.58
CA ASP A 43 -44.28 31.60 -3.94
C ASP A 43 -45.54 31.08 -4.65
N PHE A 44 -46.10 31.82 -5.61
CA PHE A 44 -47.38 31.50 -6.26
C PHE A 44 -47.29 31.26 -7.77
N VAL A 45 -46.07 31.19 -8.32
CA VAL A 45 -45.84 30.89 -9.73
C VAL A 45 -46.34 29.47 -10.03
N GLY A 46 -47.28 29.32 -10.97
CA GLY A 46 -47.89 28.04 -11.33
C GLY A 46 -49.16 27.67 -10.54
N LEU A 47 -49.63 28.54 -9.63
CA LEU A 47 -50.83 28.33 -8.79
C LEU A 47 -52.03 29.19 -9.25
N GLU A 48 -52.05 29.60 -10.52
CA GLU A 48 -52.97 30.61 -11.07
C GLU A 48 -54.42 30.10 -11.17
N ASN A 49 -54.61 28.82 -11.50
CA ASN A 49 -55.91 28.19 -11.78
C ASN A 49 -56.43 27.30 -10.64
N ILE A 50 -56.00 27.54 -9.41
CA ILE A 50 -56.37 26.71 -8.25
C ILE A 50 -57.63 27.23 -7.55
N ASP A 51 -58.33 26.35 -6.85
CA ASP A 51 -59.49 26.66 -6.02
C ASP A 51 -59.24 27.89 -5.10
N PRO A 52 -60.17 28.87 -5.02
CA PRO A 52 -60.07 30.04 -4.14
C PRO A 52 -59.83 29.70 -2.66
N ASP A 53 -60.33 28.58 -2.16
CA ASP A 53 -60.13 28.19 -0.75
C ASP A 53 -58.71 27.70 -0.50
N VAL A 54 -58.17 26.91 -1.43
CA VAL A 54 -56.76 26.46 -1.41
C VAL A 54 -55.81 27.66 -1.58
N LYS A 55 -56.19 28.64 -2.39
CA LYS A 55 -55.44 29.91 -2.54
C LYS A 55 -55.37 30.69 -1.23
N THR A 56 -56.49 30.83 -0.52
CA THR A 56 -56.56 31.54 0.76
C THR A 56 -55.77 30.80 1.84
N ALA A 57 -55.85 29.46 1.86
CA ALA A 57 -55.04 28.61 2.72
C ALA A 57 -53.53 28.77 2.46
N LEU A 58 -53.10 28.80 1.19
CA LEU A 58 -51.71 29.02 0.79
C LEU A 58 -51.19 30.41 1.18
N LEU A 59 -52.02 31.45 1.06
CA LEU A 59 -51.68 32.81 1.47
C LEU A 59 -51.47 32.92 2.97
N ARG A 60 -52.43 32.37 3.73
CA ARG A 60 -52.35 32.30 5.18
C ARG A 60 -51.13 31.50 5.62
N PHE A 61 -50.85 30.39 4.92
CA PHE A 61 -49.65 29.60 5.17
C PHE A 61 -48.36 30.37 4.92
N SER A 62 -48.18 31.00 3.75
CA SER A 62 -46.98 31.77 3.42
C SER A 62 -46.78 32.95 4.40
N TYR A 63 -47.86 33.64 4.79
CA TYR A 63 -47.84 34.70 5.80
C TYR A 63 -47.42 34.20 7.19
N CYS A 64 -48.00 33.09 7.66
CA CYS A 64 -47.66 32.50 8.96
C CYS A 64 -46.21 31.99 9.00
N LEU A 65 -45.70 31.45 7.89
CA LEU A 65 -44.30 31.09 7.76
C LEU A 65 -43.37 32.31 7.79
N ALA A 66 -43.73 33.40 7.12
CA ALA A 66 -42.93 34.63 7.12
C ALA A 66 -42.89 35.30 8.50
N THR A 67 -43.94 35.11 9.30
CA THR A 67 -44.04 35.64 10.67
C THR A 67 -43.53 34.67 11.74
N GLY A 68 -43.01 33.50 11.37
CA GLY A 68 -42.45 32.49 12.29
C GLY A 68 -43.50 31.71 13.11
N ASN A 69 -44.80 31.87 12.82
CA ASN A 69 -45.88 31.20 13.54
C ASN A 69 -46.20 29.84 12.89
N MET A 70 -45.43 28.83 13.28
CA MET A 70 -45.52 27.48 12.69
C MET A 70 -46.88 26.81 12.95
N ASP A 71 -47.48 26.97 14.13
CA ASP A 71 -48.77 26.33 14.47
C ASP A 71 -49.94 26.85 13.63
N ALA A 72 -49.96 28.15 13.36
CA ALA A 72 -50.95 28.75 12.46
C ALA A 72 -50.71 28.34 11.00
N ALA A 73 -49.44 28.19 10.60
CA ALA A 73 -49.07 27.70 9.28
C ALA A 73 -49.55 26.25 9.07
N TYR A 74 -49.30 25.34 10.02
CA TYR A 74 -49.76 23.94 9.94
C TYR A 74 -51.29 23.80 9.90
N ARG A 75 -52.04 24.67 10.59
CA ARG A 75 -53.51 24.68 10.52
C ARG A 75 -54.02 25.10 9.13
N ALA A 76 -53.39 26.11 8.51
CA ALA A 76 -53.74 26.55 7.16
C ALA A 76 -53.44 25.46 6.12
N VAL A 77 -52.41 24.65 6.34
CA VAL A 77 -51.96 23.55 5.46
C VAL A 77 -52.94 22.39 5.36
N LYS A 78 -53.70 22.08 6.42
CA LYS A 78 -54.63 20.92 6.45
C LYS A 78 -55.70 20.95 5.34
N LEU A 79 -55.97 22.13 4.78
CA LEU A 79 -56.94 22.32 3.70
C LEU A 79 -56.36 21.97 2.31
N ILE A 80 -55.03 21.85 2.19
CA ILE A 80 -54.35 21.58 0.92
C ILE A 80 -54.22 20.06 0.72
N ARG A 81 -55.09 19.50 -0.13
CA ARG A 81 -55.10 18.06 -0.45
C ARG A 81 -54.45 17.69 -1.78
N SER A 82 -54.15 18.66 -2.64
CA SER A 82 -53.63 18.42 -3.98
C SER A 82 -52.11 18.18 -3.99
N PRO A 83 -51.61 17.02 -4.47
CA PRO A 83 -50.18 16.74 -4.58
C PRO A 83 -49.42 17.74 -5.46
N GLY A 84 -50.06 18.30 -6.50
CA GLY A 84 -49.44 19.29 -7.37
C GLY A 84 -49.14 20.62 -6.67
N VAL A 85 -49.98 21.01 -5.70
CA VAL A 85 -49.73 22.20 -4.86
C VAL A 85 -48.51 21.97 -3.98
N TRP A 86 -48.42 20.78 -3.39
CA TRP A 86 -47.27 20.39 -2.56
C TRP A 86 -45.98 20.32 -3.34
N GLN A 87 -46.02 19.83 -4.59
CA GLN A 87 -44.88 19.85 -5.49
C GLN A 87 -44.42 21.29 -5.75
N ASN A 88 -45.31 22.18 -6.18
CA ASN A 88 -44.96 23.59 -6.44
C ASN A 88 -44.38 24.27 -5.20
N MET A 89 -44.93 24.00 -4.02
CA MET A 89 -44.41 24.50 -2.74
C MET A 89 -43.01 23.96 -2.46
N ALA A 90 -42.75 22.67 -2.70
CA ALA A 90 -41.43 22.06 -2.54
C ALA A 90 -40.40 22.69 -3.50
N HIS A 91 -40.78 22.95 -4.76
CA HIS A 91 -39.93 23.68 -5.73
C HIS A 91 -39.58 25.09 -5.22
N MET A 92 -40.52 25.77 -4.56
CA MET A 92 -40.28 27.08 -3.97
C MET A 92 -39.40 27.02 -2.72
N CYS A 93 -39.51 25.97 -1.92
CA CYS A 93 -38.62 25.73 -0.77
C CYS A 93 -37.16 25.62 -1.22
N VAL A 94 -36.89 24.95 -2.35
CA VAL A 94 -35.54 24.86 -2.93
C VAL A 94 -35.01 26.24 -3.35
N LYS A 95 -35.83 27.05 -4.03
CA LYS A 95 -35.43 28.38 -4.51
C LYS A 95 -35.21 29.40 -3.38
N THR A 96 -35.93 29.22 -2.28
CA THR A 96 -35.87 30.11 -1.10
C THR A 96 -34.97 29.57 0.02
N LYS A 97 -34.39 28.38 -0.17
CA LYS A 97 -33.59 27.64 0.83
C LYS A 97 -34.33 27.39 2.16
N ARG A 98 -35.66 27.29 2.14
CA ARG A 98 -36.47 27.02 3.35
C ARG A 98 -36.63 25.52 3.57
N LEU A 99 -35.74 24.94 4.37
CA LEU A 99 -35.73 23.51 4.65
C LEU A 99 -36.90 23.05 5.55
N ASP A 100 -37.33 23.89 6.48
CA ASP A 100 -38.38 23.57 7.49
C ASP A 100 -39.70 23.11 6.86
N VAL A 101 -40.00 23.63 5.67
CA VAL A 101 -41.23 23.35 4.93
C VAL A 101 -41.02 22.21 3.93
N ALA A 102 -39.79 22.01 3.44
CA ALA A 102 -39.50 21.04 2.39
C ALA A 102 -39.81 19.59 2.81
N GLU A 103 -39.48 19.19 4.04
CA GLU A 103 -39.78 17.84 4.53
C GLU A 103 -41.29 17.59 4.66
N VAL A 104 -42.03 18.61 5.12
CA VAL A 104 -43.51 18.57 5.22
C VAL A 104 -44.13 18.42 3.84
N CYS A 105 -43.64 19.18 2.84
CA CYS A 105 -44.10 19.04 1.47
C CYS A 105 -43.85 17.61 0.94
N LEU A 106 -42.63 17.08 1.12
CA LEU A 106 -42.29 15.71 0.68
C LEU A 106 -43.16 14.64 1.36
N GLY A 107 -43.49 14.82 2.64
CA GLY A 107 -44.39 13.95 3.38
C GLY A 107 -45.83 13.96 2.83
N ASN A 108 -46.40 15.15 2.63
CA ASN A 108 -47.76 15.30 2.09
C ASN A 108 -47.88 14.89 0.61
N MET A 109 -46.78 14.92 -0.14
CA MET A 109 -46.71 14.37 -1.50
C MET A 109 -46.62 12.83 -1.53
N GLY A 110 -46.44 12.15 -0.39
CA GLY A 110 -46.15 10.73 -0.34
C GLY A 110 -44.77 10.36 -0.89
N HIS A 111 -43.85 11.33 -1.04
CA HIS A 111 -42.53 11.12 -1.63
C HIS A 111 -41.52 10.60 -0.58
N ALA A 112 -41.79 9.40 -0.05
CA ALA A 112 -41.07 8.79 1.07
C ALA A 112 -39.55 8.68 0.81
N ARG A 113 -39.14 8.32 -0.41
CA ARG A 113 -37.72 8.26 -0.82
C ARG A 113 -37.01 9.61 -0.68
N GLY A 114 -37.72 10.71 -0.97
CA GLY A 114 -37.16 12.05 -0.88
C GLY A 114 -37.05 12.52 0.55
N ALA A 115 -38.06 12.27 1.38
CA ALA A 115 -37.99 12.55 2.81
C ALA A 115 -36.83 11.76 3.48
N ALA A 116 -36.64 10.49 3.11
CA ALA A 116 -35.51 9.69 3.58
C ALA A 116 -34.15 10.26 3.12
N ALA A 117 -34.04 10.70 1.86
CA ALA A 117 -32.82 11.32 1.34
C ALA A 117 -32.47 12.62 2.07
N VAL A 118 -33.47 13.44 2.42
CA VAL A 118 -33.31 14.67 3.21
C VAL A 118 -32.80 14.38 4.61
N ARG A 119 -33.41 13.40 5.30
CA ARG A 119 -32.96 12.98 6.64
C ARG A 119 -31.54 12.44 6.61
N LYS A 120 -31.19 11.63 5.59
CA LYS A 120 -29.82 11.14 5.40
C LYS A 120 -28.84 12.29 5.20
N ALA A 121 -29.13 13.22 4.29
CA ALA A 121 -28.27 14.37 4.04
C ALA A 121 -28.03 15.19 5.32
N ARG A 122 -29.07 15.41 6.13
CA ARG A 122 -28.97 16.12 7.42
C ARG A 122 -28.09 15.40 8.45
N SER A 123 -28.04 14.06 8.41
CA SER A 123 -27.26 13.26 9.36
C SER A 123 -25.75 13.20 9.05
N GLU A 124 -25.32 13.68 7.88
CA GLU A 124 -23.90 13.69 7.52
C GLU A 124 -23.13 14.76 8.32
N ALA A 125 -21.93 14.42 8.79
CA ALA A 125 -21.14 15.28 9.70
C ALA A 125 -20.83 16.67 9.13
N ASP A 126 -20.65 16.77 7.82
CA ASP A 126 -20.34 18.01 7.09
C ASP A 126 -21.59 18.61 6.40
N SER A 127 -22.78 18.32 6.92
CA SER A 127 -24.05 18.81 6.34
C SER A 127 -24.25 20.29 6.63
N THR A 128 -24.61 21.05 5.60
CA THR A 128 -25.10 22.43 5.71
C THR A 128 -26.55 22.51 5.22
N ASP A 129 -27.27 23.59 5.54
CA ASP A 129 -28.64 23.76 5.04
C ASP A 129 -28.69 23.70 3.50
N GLU A 130 -27.71 24.28 2.81
CA GLU A 130 -27.57 24.15 1.36
C GLU A 130 -27.39 22.72 0.86
N THR A 131 -26.63 21.87 1.55
CA THR A 131 -26.46 20.47 1.11
C THR A 131 -27.75 19.69 1.24
N VAL A 132 -28.54 19.97 2.28
CA VAL A 132 -29.85 19.34 2.47
C VAL A 132 -30.88 19.89 1.47
N VAL A 133 -30.90 21.20 1.22
CA VAL A 133 -31.75 21.80 0.19
C VAL A 133 -31.36 21.28 -1.20
N ALA A 134 -30.08 21.04 -1.47
CA ALA A 134 -29.63 20.40 -2.70
C ALA A 134 -30.14 18.95 -2.81
N ALA A 135 -30.18 18.19 -1.71
CA ALA A 135 -30.79 16.87 -1.69
C ALA A 135 -32.28 16.93 -2.02
N VAL A 136 -33.03 17.90 -1.49
CA VAL A 136 -34.44 18.16 -1.89
C VAL A 136 -34.51 18.45 -3.39
N ALA A 137 -33.65 19.33 -3.89
CA ALA A 137 -33.62 19.72 -5.30
C ALA A 137 -33.40 18.51 -6.23
N ILE A 138 -32.51 17.58 -5.87
CA ILE A 138 -32.29 16.33 -6.63
C ILE A 138 -33.56 15.49 -6.68
N GLN A 139 -34.24 15.32 -5.54
CA GLN A 139 -35.45 14.50 -5.43
C GLN A 139 -36.62 15.08 -6.23
N LEU A 140 -36.66 16.41 -6.41
CA LEU A 140 -37.64 17.11 -7.23
C LEU A 140 -37.23 17.26 -8.71
N GLY A 141 -36.08 16.69 -9.13
CA GLY A 141 -35.57 16.80 -10.49
C GLY A 141 -35.00 18.19 -10.85
N MET A 142 -34.81 19.07 -9.87
CA MET A 142 -34.26 20.42 -10.04
C MET A 142 -32.71 20.40 -10.09
N LEU A 143 -32.15 19.69 -11.08
CA LEU A 143 -30.70 19.43 -11.15
C LEU A 143 -29.84 20.69 -11.29
N ASN A 144 -30.35 21.74 -11.95
CA ASN A 144 -29.62 23.01 -12.08
C ASN A 144 -29.51 23.76 -10.75
N ASP A 145 -30.58 23.74 -9.95
CA ASP A 145 -30.58 24.34 -8.62
C ASP A 145 -29.69 23.53 -7.67
N ALA A 146 -29.74 22.19 -7.72
CA ALA A 146 -28.84 21.33 -6.97
C ALA A 146 -27.35 21.62 -7.28
N GLN A 147 -27.00 21.76 -8.56
CA GLN A 147 -25.63 22.12 -8.97
C GLN A 147 -25.19 23.48 -8.42
N ARG A 148 -26.07 24.48 -8.45
CA ARG A 148 -25.77 25.81 -7.91
C ARG A 148 -25.52 25.74 -6.40
N LEU A 149 -26.40 25.05 -5.68
CA LEU A 149 -26.31 24.88 -4.23
C LEU A 149 -25.01 24.17 -3.82
N TYR A 150 -24.61 23.09 -4.50
CA TYR A 150 -23.34 22.42 -4.18
C TYR A 150 -22.10 23.26 -4.48
N ARG A 151 -22.14 24.14 -5.48
CA ARG A 151 -21.04 25.10 -5.71
C ARG A 151 -20.99 26.16 -4.61
N GLU A 152 -22.13 26.67 -4.19
CA GLU A 152 -22.24 27.67 -3.11
C GLU A 152 -21.66 27.14 -1.81
N CYS A 153 -22.00 25.91 -1.41
CA CYS A 153 -21.46 25.29 -0.19
C CYS A 153 -20.08 24.62 -0.38
N ARG A 154 -19.47 24.75 -1.56
CA ARG A 154 -18.15 24.18 -1.91
C ARG A 154 -18.04 22.66 -1.70
N ARG A 155 -19.16 21.94 -1.70
CA ARG A 155 -19.21 20.47 -1.65
C ARG A 155 -19.05 19.87 -3.04
N TYR A 156 -17.85 20.00 -3.58
CA TYR A 156 -17.49 19.53 -4.92
C TYR A 156 -17.52 18.00 -5.04
N ASP A 157 -17.34 17.27 -3.94
CA ASP A 157 -17.48 15.83 -3.84
C ASP A 157 -18.93 15.38 -4.14
N LEU A 158 -19.93 16.06 -3.57
CA LEU A 158 -21.34 15.80 -3.83
C LEU A 158 -21.75 16.23 -5.23
N LEU A 159 -21.21 17.36 -5.71
CA LEU A 159 -21.42 17.82 -7.07
C LEU A 159 -20.84 16.85 -8.11
N ASN A 160 -19.67 16.28 -7.84
CA ASN A 160 -19.05 15.26 -8.66
C ASN A 160 -19.95 14.01 -8.74
N LYS A 161 -20.42 13.50 -7.60
CA LYS A 161 -21.38 12.38 -7.55
C LYS A 161 -22.66 12.69 -8.33
N LEU A 162 -23.19 13.90 -8.22
CA LEU A 162 -24.36 14.34 -8.99
C LEU A 162 -24.10 14.29 -10.49
N TYR A 163 -22.93 14.73 -10.96
CA TYR A 163 -22.56 14.65 -12.37
C TYR A 163 -22.38 13.23 -12.87
N GLN A 164 -21.77 12.35 -12.10
CA GLN A 164 -21.66 10.93 -12.44
C GLN A 164 -23.06 10.30 -12.57
N ALA A 165 -23.95 10.55 -11.60
CA ALA A 165 -25.31 10.04 -11.63
C ALA A 165 -26.14 10.59 -12.82
N ALA A 166 -25.84 11.80 -13.27
CA ALA A 166 -26.47 12.41 -14.45
C ALA A 166 -25.82 12.01 -15.79
N GLY A 167 -24.77 11.17 -15.78
CA GLY A 167 -24.01 10.81 -16.99
C GLY A 167 -23.15 11.93 -17.57
N LEU A 168 -22.95 13.03 -16.83
CA LEU A 168 -22.18 14.21 -17.25
C LEU A 168 -20.68 14.05 -16.90
N TRP A 169 -20.05 13.01 -17.44
CA TRP A 169 -18.70 12.57 -17.07
C TRP A 169 -17.61 13.65 -17.31
N ASP A 170 -17.67 14.40 -18.41
CA ASP A 170 -16.70 15.48 -18.66
C ASP A 170 -16.76 16.57 -17.59
N ARG A 171 -17.96 16.86 -17.07
CA ARG A 171 -18.13 17.85 -16.00
C ARG A 171 -17.66 17.27 -14.67
N ALA A 172 -17.94 15.99 -14.41
CA ALA A 172 -17.45 15.29 -13.22
C ALA A 172 -15.91 15.31 -13.15
N LEU A 173 -15.24 14.95 -14.24
CA LEU A 173 -13.77 14.94 -14.33
C LEU A 173 -13.16 16.34 -14.16
N ARG A 174 -13.70 17.36 -14.85
CA ARG A 174 -13.21 18.74 -14.69
C ARG A 174 -13.34 19.26 -13.26
N ILE A 175 -14.40 18.87 -12.54
CA ILE A 175 -14.54 19.24 -11.12
C ILE A 175 -13.56 18.46 -10.26
N ALA A 176 -13.40 17.16 -10.50
CA ALA A 176 -12.45 16.33 -9.79
C ALA A 176 -11.01 16.84 -9.94
N GLU A 177 -10.59 17.22 -11.15
CA GLU A 177 -9.26 17.76 -11.41
C GLU A 177 -9.00 19.08 -10.70
N ARG A 178 -9.98 19.99 -10.65
CA ARG A 178 -9.80 21.34 -10.13
C ARG A 178 -10.05 21.46 -8.62
N HIS A 179 -11.01 20.72 -8.09
CA HIS A 179 -11.55 20.96 -6.75
C HIS A 179 -11.68 19.69 -5.90
N ASP A 180 -11.69 18.50 -6.50
CA ASP A 180 -11.93 17.23 -5.81
C ASP A 180 -10.91 16.15 -6.23
N ARG A 181 -9.62 16.47 -6.01
CA ARG A 181 -8.50 15.62 -6.44
C ARG A 181 -8.48 14.26 -5.74
N ILE A 182 -9.07 14.18 -4.54
CA ILE A 182 -9.18 12.94 -3.77
C ILE A 182 -10.01 11.91 -4.54
N HIS A 183 -11.13 12.33 -5.13
CA HIS A 183 -12.00 11.42 -5.87
C HIS A 183 -11.69 11.34 -7.37
N LEU A 184 -10.62 11.98 -7.87
CA LEU A 184 -10.28 11.96 -9.30
C LEU A 184 -10.09 10.54 -9.84
N LYS A 185 -9.29 9.72 -9.15
CA LYS A 185 -9.07 8.31 -9.53
C LYS A 185 -10.37 7.49 -9.48
N ALA A 186 -11.16 7.69 -8.43
CA ALA A 186 -12.46 7.02 -8.28
C ALA A 186 -13.45 7.43 -9.40
N THR A 187 -13.43 8.70 -9.81
CA THR A 187 -14.25 9.25 -10.90
C THR A 187 -13.84 8.65 -12.23
N HIS A 188 -12.53 8.56 -12.51
CA HIS A 188 -12.04 7.85 -13.70
C HIS A 188 -12.44 6.37 -13.71
N HIS A 189 -12.37 5.68 -12.57
CA HIS A 189 -12.78 4.28 -12.49
C HIS A 189 -14.29 4.11 -12.73
N ALA A 190 -15.13 4.97 -12.15
CA ALA A 190 -16.57 4.96 -12.39
C ALA A 190 -16.90 5.26 -13.87
N PHE A 191 -16.20 6.21 -14.48
CA PHE A 191 -16.38 6.52 -15.90
C PHE A 191 -15.92 5.37 -16.80
N ALA A 192 -14.81 4.71 -16.46
CA ALA A 192 -14.34 3.52 -17.16
C ALA A 192 -15.39 2.40 -17.14
N LYS A 193 -16.00 2.13 -15.98
CA LYS A 193 -17.11 1.17 -15.85
C LYS A 193 -18.33 1.54 -16.69
N HIS A 194 -18.66 2.83 -16.75
CA HIS A 194 -19.74 3.30 -17.62
C HIS A 194 -19.41 3.07 -19.11
N LEU A 195 -18.20 3.44 -19.55
CA LEU A 195 -17.76 3.19 -20.93
C LEU A 195 -17.73 1.70 -21.27
N GLU A 196 -17.29 0.85 -20.33
CA GLU A 196 -17.34 -0.61 -20.46
C GLU A 196 -18.78 -1.10 -20.67
N SER A 197 -19.75 -0.58 -19.92
CA SER A 197 -21.17 -0.96 -20.08
C SER A 197 -21.78 -0.55 -21.43
N ILE A 198 -21.20 0.44 -22.11
CA ILE A 198 -21.61 0.91 -23.44
C ILE A 198 -20.85 0.16 -24.56
N GLY A 199 -19.81 -0.61 -24.22
CA GLY A 199 -18.98 -1.33 -25.19
C GLY A 199 -17.77 -0.53 -25.71
N GLU A 200 -17.47 0.64 -25.14
CA GLU A 200 -16.35 1.50 -25.52
C GLU A 200 -15.06 1.10 -24.81
N TYR A 201 -14.61 -0.14 -25.04
CA TYR A 201 -13.50 -0.76 -24.29
C TYR A 201 -12.16 -0.04 -24.43
N LYS A 202 -11.87 0.57 -25.59
CA LYS A 202 -10.61 1.31 -25.81
C LYS A 202 -10.56 2.57 -24.95
N ALA A 203 -11.68 3.27 -24.82
CA ALA A 203 -11.80 4.45 -23.97
C ALA A 203 -11.83 4.05 -22.49
N ALA A 204 -12.54 2.98 -22.14
CA ALA A 204 -12.55 2.42 -20.79
C ALA A 204 -11.14 2.07 -20.30
N ALA A 205 -10.31 1.43 -21.14
CA ALA A 205 -8.93 1.09 -20.80
C ALA A 205 -8.10 2.34 -20.44
N ARG A 206 -8.21 3.44 -21.20
CA ARG A 206 -7.52 4.70 -20.89
C ARG A 206 -7.94 5.27 -19.53
N HIS A 207 -9.22 5.20 -19.20
CA HIS A 207 -9.70 5.67 -17.90
C HIS A 207 -9.34 4.73 -16.74
N TYR A 208 -9.25 3.41 -16.97
CA TYR A 208 -8.68 2.49 -16.00
C TYR A 208 -7.18 2.73 -15.77
N GLU A 209 -6.43 3.15 -16.80
CA GLU A 209 -5.04 3.62 -16.67
C GLU A 209 -4.98 4.88 -15.79
N SER A 210 -5.80 5.89 -16.07
CA SER A 210 -5.88 7.12 -15.25
C SER A 210 -6.32 6.86 -13.80
N ALA A 211 -7.09 5.79 -13.57
CA ALA A 211 -7.51 5.36 -12.24
C ALA A 211 -6.50 4.43 -11.55
N GLU A 212 -5.40 4.05 -12.20
CA GLU A 212 -4.40 3.07 -11.71
C GLU A 212 -4.98 1.68 -11.39
N THR A 213 -6.13 1.32 -11.97
CA THR A 213 -6.79 0.01 -11.79
C THR A 213 -6.63 -0.91 -13.01
N HIS A 214 -5.93 -0.43 -14.04
CA HIS A 214 -5.75 -1.11 -15.32
C HIS A 214 -5.15 -2.51 -15.24
N ARG A 215 -4.27 -2.79 -14.25
CA ARG A 215 -3.63 -4.11 -14.11
C ARG A 215 -4.62 -5.25 -13.89
N LYS A 216 -5.77 -4.96 -13.28
CA LYS A 216 -6.82 -5.93 -12.99
C LYS A 216 -8.01 -5.77 -13.92
N GLU A 217 -8.48 -4.53 -14.07
CA GLU A 217 -9.74 -4.25 -14.77
C GLU A 217 -9.62 -4.41 -16.28
N VAL A 218 -8.51 -4.01 -16.91
CA VAL A 218 -8.37 -4.12 -18.37
C VAL A 218 -8.27 -5.57 -18.82
N PRO A 219 -7.43 -6.43 -18.19
CA PRO A 219 -7.46 -7.86 -18.47
C PRO A 219 -8.82 -8.50 -18.24
N ARG A 220 -9.48 -8.24 -17.10
CA ARG A 220 -10.84 -8.76 -16.81
C ARG A 220 -11.80 -8.39 -17.94
N MET A 221 -11.92 -7.09 -18.23
CA MET A 221 -12.85 -6.54 -19.21
C MET A 221 -12.63 -7.15 -20.60
N LEU A 222 -11.39 -7.20 -21.10
CA LEU A 222 -11.13 -7.71 -22.45
C LEU A 222 -11.25 -9.24 -22.52
N PHE A 223 -10.93 -9.95 -21.43
CA PHE A 223 -11.07 -11.40 -21.34
C PHE A 223 -12.53 -11.85 -21.31
N GLU A 224 -13.38 -11.22 -20.48
CA GLU A 224 -14.82 -11.51 -20.40
C GLU A 224 -15.55 -11.29 -21.73
N GLN A 225 -15.04 -10.37 -22.55
CA GLN A 225 -15.60 -10.07 -23.88
C GLN A 225 -14.96 -10.88 -25.01
N HIS A 226 -14.12 -11.88 -24.68
CA HIS A 226 -13.40 -12.74 -25.62
C HIS A 226 -12.49 -11.97 -26.61
N ARG A 227 -12.02 -10.77 -26.25
CA ARG A 227 -11.16 -9.91 -27.10
C ARG A 227 -9.67 -10.11 -26.80
N LEU A 228 -9.20 -11.36 -26.93
CA LEU A 228 -7.83 -11.76 -26.57
C LEU A 228 -6.75 -11.03 -27.39
N GLU A 229 -7.00 -10.77 -28.68
CA GLU A 229 -6.04 -10.05 -29.53
C GLU A 229 -5.82 -8.60 -29.08
N ASP A 230 -6.89 -7.92 -28.67
CA ASP A 230 -6.79 -6.54 -28.19
C ASP A 230 -6.13 -6.48 -26.83
N LEU A 231 -6.34 -7.50 -26.00
CA LEU A 231 -5.64 -7.67 -24.73
C LEU A 231 -4.14 -7.87 -24.95
N GLU A 232 -3.75 -8.74 -25.88
CA GLU A 232 -2.34 -8.93 -26.24
C GLU A 232 -1.70 -7.61 -26.72
N LYS A 233 -2.34 -6.91 -27.68
CA LYS A 233 -1.88 -5.60 -28.16
C LYS A 233 -1.74 -4.59 -27.02
N TYR A 234 -2.68 -4.59 -26.08
CA TYR A 234 -2.64 -3.72 -24.90
C TYR A 234 -1.43 -4.03 -24.01
N ILE A 235 -1.18 -5.30 -23.68
CA ILE A 235 -0.05 -5.72 -22.83
C ILE A 235 1.29 -5.39 -23.49
N VAL A 236 1.40 -5.63 -24.81
CA VAL A 236 2.61 -5.30 -25.57
C VAL A 236 2.89 -3.80 -25.52
N ARG A 237 1.86 -2.96 -25.68
CA ARG A 237 1.95 -1.50 -25.63
C ARG A 237 2.24 -0.98 -24.22
N ALA A 238 1.58 -1.51 -23.20
CA ALA A 238 1.71 -1.06 -21.83
C ALA A 238 3.11 -1.36 -21.26
N GLY A 239 3.74 -2.47 -21.69
CA GLY A 239 5.09 -2.81 -21.27
C GLY A 239 5.25 -3.17 -19.79
N ASP A 240 4.14 -3.30 -19.04
CA ASP A 240 4.16 -3.59 -17.60
C ASP A 240 4.55 -5.04 -17.32
N SER A 241 5.59 -5.25 -16.51
CA SER A 241 6.10 -6.57 -16.13
C SER A 241 5.07 -7.44 -15.39
N GLU A 242 4.15 -6.86 -14.62
CA GLU A 242 3.09 -7.62 -13.93
C GLU A 242 2.04 -8.14 -14.90
N LEU A 243 1.61 -7.29 -15.85
CA LEU A 243 0.68 -7.68 -16.90
C LEU A 243 1.30 -8.72 -17.85
N GLN A 244 2.58 -8.57 -18.19
CA GLN A 244 3.30 -9.54 -19.01
C GLN A 244 3.43 -10.90 -18.30
N ARG A 245 3.68 -10.93 -16.98
CA ARG A 245 3.67 -12.18 -16.19
C ARG A 245 2.30 -12.85 -16.18
N TRP A 246 1.24 -12.07 -15.97
CA TRP A 246 -0.12 -12.60 -15.99
C TRP A 246 -0.48 -13.18 -17.36
N TRP A 247 -0.15 -12.47 -18.44
CA TRP A 247 -0.38 -12.95 -19.81
C TRP A 247 0.43 -14.18 -20.16
N ALA A 248 1.68 -14.25 -19.71
CA ALA A 248 2.52 -15.43 -19.88
C ALA A 248 1.91 -16.66 -19.17
N ALA A 249 1.40 -16.49 -17.94
CA ALA A 249 0.73 -17.55 -17.21
C ALA A 249 -0.58 -18.00 -17.90
N TYR A 250 -1.30 -17.08 -18.53
CA TYR A 250 -2.46 -17.41 -19.36
C TYR A 250 -2.06 -18.19 -20.62
N CYS A 251 -1.01 -17.77 -21.34
CA CYS A 251 -0.50 -18.52 -22.50
C CYS A 251 -0.07 -19.93 -22.11
N GLU A 252 0.57 -20.08 -20.94
CA GLU A 252 0.95 -21.38 -20.39
C GLU A 252 -0.26 -22.28 -20.09
N SER A 253 -1.35 -21.74 -19.53
CA SER A 253 -2.55 -22.53 -19.25
C SER A 253 -3.26 -23.00 -20.52
N VAL A 254 -3.11 -22.25 -21.62
CA VAL A 254 -3.60 -22.62 -22.97
C VAL A 254 -2.58 -23.52 -23.71
N SER A 255 -1.47 -23.88 -23.08
CA SER A 255 -0.37 -24.68 -23.65
C SER A 255 0.40 -24.00 -24.81
N ASP A 256 0.28 -22.67 -24.96
CA ASP A 256 1.12 -21.88 -25.86
C ASP A 256 2.43 -21.51 -25.16
N PHE A 257 3.32 -22.50 -25.06
CA PHE A 257 4.60 -22.37 -24.36
C PHE A 257 5.58 -21.43 -25.07
N ASP A 258 5.46 -21.23 -26.38
CA ASP A 258 6.31 -20.31 -27.13
C ASP A 258 6.04 -18.87 -26.76
N LYS A 259 4.76 -18.47 -26.78
CA LYS A 259 4.36 -17.12 -26.32
C LYS A 259 4.63 -16.94 -24.84
N ALA A 260 4.29 -17.93 -24.00
CA ALA A 260 4.55 -17.85 -22.55
C ALA A 260 6.03 -17.54 -22.27
N ARG A 261 6.96 -18.25 -22.93
CA ARG A 261 8.40 -18.01 -22.80
C ARG A 261 8.82 -16.61 -23.23
N ALA A 262 8.29 -16.11 -24.37
CA ALA A 262 8.59 -14.77 -24.85
C ALA A 262 8.14 -13.69 -23.85
N TYR A 263 6.92 -13.81 -23.30
CA TYR A 263 6.38 -12.86 -22.35
C TYR A 263 7.06 -12.94 -20.97
N TYR A 264 7.38 -14.14 -20.46
CA TYR A 264 8.18 -14.26 -19.24
C TYR A 264 9.58 -13.65 -19.39
N LYS A 265 10.22 -13.78 -20.58
CA LYS A 265 11.49 -13.12 -20.88
C LYS A 265 11.37 -11.60 -20.86
N ARG A 266 10.32 -11.05 -21.48
CA ARG A 266 10.04 -9.60 -21.47
C ARG A 266 9.77 -9.08 -20.05
N ALA A 267 9.06 -9.87 -19.24
CA ALA A 267 8.75 -9.51 -17.87
C ALA A 267 9.94 -9.64 -16.89
N GLY A 268 11.04 -10.27 -17.32
CA GLY A 268 12.20 -10.56 -16.45
C GLY A 268 11.96 -11.67 -15.44
N ASP A 269 10.91 -12.48 -15.60
CA ASP A 269 10.58 -13.58 -14.68
C ASP A 269 11.37 -14.85 -15.01
N ASN A 270 12.62 -14.89 -14.56
CA ASN A 270 13.52 -16.01 -14.83
C ASN A 270 13.13 -17.30 -14.11
N LEU A 271 12.44 -17.20 -12.97
CA LEU A 271 11.96 -18.37 -12.23
C LEU A 271 10.92 -19.12 -13.07
N SER A 272 9.92 -18.41 -13.59
CA SER A 272 8.88 -19.02 -14.42
C SER A 272 9.45 -19.58 -15.72
N ARG A 273 10.44 -18.92 -16.33
CA ARG A 273 11.12 -19.44 -17.54
C ARG A 273 11.83 -20.77 -17.29
N VAL A 274 12.58 -20.86 -16.20
CA VAL A 274 13.29 -22.10 -15.82
C VAL A 274 12.29 -23.18 -15.45
N ARG A 275 11.25 -22.86 -14.66
CA ARG A 275 10.19 -23.81 -14.32
C ARG A 275 9.56 -24.41 -15.58
N LEU A 276 9.25 -23.57 -16.56
CA LEU A 276 8.64 -24.01 -17.82
C LEU A 276 9.60 -24.86 -18.66
N ALA A 277 10.88 -24.51 -18.70
CA ALA A 277 11.91 -25.30 -19.38
C ALA A 277 12.10 -26.68 -18.72
N CYS A 278 12.15 -26.74 -17.38
CA CYS A 278 12.19 -28.01 -16.63
C CYS A 278 10.96 -28.87 -16.92
N TYR A 279 9.76 -28.27 -16.93
CA TYR A 279 8.52 -28.98 -17.24
C TYR A 279 8.55 -29.61 -18.65
N ASN A 280 9.09 -28.88 -19.63
CA ASN A 280 9.27 -29.36 -21.00
C ASN A 280 10.49 -30.29 -21.19
N ARG A 281 11.16 -30.70 -20.10
CA ARG A 281 12.37 -31.54 -20.09
C ARG A 281 13.58 -30.95 -20.83
N ASP A 282 13.61 -29.64 -20.98
CA ASP A 282 14.70 -28.92 -21.64
C ASP A 282 15.63 -28.31 -20.59
N LEU A 283 16.48 -29.18 -20.03
CA LEU A 283 17.40 -28.82 -18.95
C LEU A 283 18.57 -27.95 -19.43
N GLU A 284 18.99 -28.10 -20.68
CA GLU A 284 20.06 -27.29 -21.29
C GLU A 284 19.64 -25.82 -21.36
N ARG A 285 18.45 -25.55 -21.91
CA ARG A 285 17.94 -24.18 -21.98
C ARG A 285 17.69 -23.59 -20.59
N ALA A 286 17.26 -24.40 -19.62
CA ALA A 286 17.12 -23.96 -18.24
C ALA A 286 18.48 -23.53 -17.65
N ALA A 287 19.54 -24.31 -17.92
CA ALA A 287 20.91 -24.00 -17.51
C ALA A 287 21.42 -22.70 -18.15
N ASP A 288 21.20 -22.50 -19.44
CA ASP A 288 21.59 -21.28 -20.17
C ASP A 288 20.94 -20.04 -19.53
N ILE A 289 19.63 -20.12 -19.26
CA ILE A 289 18.90 -19.01 -18.62
C ILE A 289 19.50 -18.67 -17.26
N ILE A 290 19.87 -19.67 -16.45
CA ILE A 290 20.48 -19.45 -15.14
C ILE A 290 21.87 -18.85 -15.28
N ASN A 291 22.68 -19.34 -16.22
CA ASN A 291 24.05 -18.85 -16.42
C ASN A 291 24.06 -17.41 -16.92
N ASP A 292 23.15 -17.06 -17.83
CA ASP A 292 23.00 -15.71 -18.38
C ASP A 292 22.46 -14.73 -17.32
N THR A 293 21.43 -15.14 -16.59
CA THR A 293 20.70 -14.22 -15.69
C THR A 293 21.25 -14.20 -14.26
N LYS A 294 22.00 -15.23 -13.87
CA LYS A 294 22.52 -15.47 -12.52
C LYS A 294 21.44 -15.36 -11.43
N SER A 295 20.20 -15.73 -11.78
CA SER A 295 19.05 -15.64 -10.88
C SER A 295 19.10 -16.74 -9.82
N ALA A 296 19.19 -16.34 -8.54
CA ALA A 296 19.25 -17.27 -7.41
C ALA A 296 17.97 -18.11 -7.28
N SER A 297 16.78 -17.51 -7.47
CA SER A 297 15.51 -18.23 -7.39
C SER A 297 15.34 -19.26 -8.51
N ALA A 298 15.78 -18.92 -9.73
CA ALA A 298 15.75 -19.84 -10.86
C ALA A 298 16.73 -21.02 -10.65
N ALA A 299 17.94 -20.73 -10.17
CA ALA A 299 18.92 -21.77 -9.80
C ALA A 299 18.37 -22.72 -8.71
N TYR A 300 17.69 -22.17 -7.70
CA TYR A 300 17.07 -22.99 -6.65
C TYR A 300 15.99 -23.93 -7.19
N HIS A 301 15.13 -23.44 -8.11
CA HIS A 301 14.10 -24.29 -8.72
C HIS A 301 14.71 -25.43 -9.54
N MET A 302 15.75 -25.13 -10.34
CA MET A 302 16.49 -26.14 -11.09
C MET A 302 17.11 -27.19 -10.16
N ALA A 303 17.73 -26.75 -9.05
CA ALA A 303 18.31 -27.65 -8.06
C ALA A 303 17.27 -28.62 -7.46
N ARG A 304 16.08 -28.11 -7.11
CA ARG A 304 14.98 -28.97 -6.61
C ARG A 304 14.49 -29.97 -7.65
N HIS A 305 14.40 -29.55 -8.91
CA HIS A 305 14.00 -30.42 -10.00
C HIS A 305 15.02 -31.56 -10.20
N LEU A 306 16.32 -31.22 -10.23
CA LEU A 306 17.42 -32.18 -10.34
C LEU A 306 17.47 -33.16 -9.15
N GLU A 307 17.25 -32.67 -7.92
CA GLU A 307 17.13 -33.51 -6.73
C GLU A 307 15.96 -34.51 -6.87
N GLY A 308 14.82 -34.08 -7.42
CA GLY A 308 13.65 -34.93 -7.65
C GLY A 308 13.85 -36.03 -8.70
N ILE A 309 14.69 -35.80 -9.71
CA ILE A 309 15.08 -36.81 -10.70
C ILE A 309 16.33 -37.62 -10.29
N ASN A 310 16.81 -37.43 -9.05
CA ASN A 310 17.97 -38.10 -8.46
C ASN A 310 19.33 -37.76 -9.10
N GLU A 311 19.43 -36.60 -9.77
CA GLU A 311 20.70 -36.05 -10.30
C GLU A 311 21.40 -35.19 -9.24
N ILE A 312 21.89 -35.87 -8.20
CA ILE A 312 22.32 -35.22 -6.95
C ILE A 312 23.53 -34.30 -7.14
N ARG A 313 24.52 -34.72 -7.94
CA ARG A 313 25.75 -33.94 -8.16
C ARG A 313 25.44 -32.58 -8.79
N GLU A 314 24.61 -32.58 -9.84
CA GLU A 314 24.20 -31.33 -10.48
C GLU A 314 23.29 -30.49 -9.58
N ALA A 315 22.38 -31.13 -8.83
CA ALA A 315 21.52 -30.43 -7.88
C ALA A 315 22.34 -29.62 -6.86
N ILE A 316 23.43 -30.20 -6.33
CA ILE A 316 24.35 -29.51 -5.41
C ILE A 316 24.97 -28.28 -6.08
N VAL A 317 25.45 -28.39 -7.33
CA VAL A 317 25.99 -27.26 -8.08
C VAL A 317 24.95 -26.13 -8.18
N TYR A 318 23.70 -26.43 -8.51
CA TYR A 318 22.67 -25.38 -8.61
C TYR A 318 22.23 -24.81 -7.24
N TYR A 319 22.21 -25.61 -6.17
CA TYR A 319 21.99 -25.09 -4.81
C TYR A 319 23.10 -24.14 -4.35
N THR A 320 24.34 -24.40 -4.77
CA THR A 320 25.46 -23.49 -4.48
C THR A 320 25.35 -22.21 -5.31
N LYS A 321 24.98 -22.31 -6.58
CA LYS A 321 24.68 -21.14 -7.44
C LYS A 321 23.53 -20.29 -6.88
N SER A 322 22.54 -20.89 -6.22
CA SER A 322 21.44 -20.15 -5.57
C SER A 322 21.83 -19.56 -4.21
N GLY A 323 23.00 -19.89 -3.66
CA GLY A 323 23.42 -19.50 -2.32
C GLY A 323 22.74 -20.29 -1.19
N CYS A 324 21.96 -21.32 -1.51
CA CYS A 324 21.24 -22.15 -0.53
C CYS A 324 22.11 -23.30 -0.03
N TYR A 325 23.19 -22.96 0.68
CA TYR A 325 24.18 -23.93 1.16
C TYR A 325 23.62 -24.98 2.13
N ASN A 326 22.52 -24.70 2.85
CA ASN A 326 21.86 -25.67 3.72
C ASN A 326 21.40 -26.93 2.96
N HIS A 327 20.84 -26.76 1.76
CA HIS A 327 20.39 -27.88 0.93
C HIS A 327 21.58 -28.62 0.31
N ALA A 328 22.60 -27.88 -0.16
CA ALA A 328 23.82 -28.47 -0.69
C ALA A 328 24.55 -29.32 0.37
N ILE A 329 24.69 -28.80 1.60
CA ILE A 329 25.32 -29.49 2.74
C ILE A 329 24.55 -30.77 3.09
N ARG A 330 23.21 -30.70 3.19
CA ARG A 330 22.38 -31.87 3.48
C ARG A 330 22.60 -32.98 2.45
N LEU A 331 22.58 -32.64 1.16
CA LEU A 331 22.78 -33.60 0.09
C LEU A 331 24.20 -34.15 0.07
N ALA A 332 25.22 -33.29 0.24
CA ALA A 332 26.61 -33.73 0.30
C ALA A 332 26.86 -34.70 1.46
N LYS A 333 26.29 -34.45 2.65
CA LYS A 333 26.36 -35.37 3.81
C LYS A 333 25.70 -36.71 3.53
N ALA A 334 24.53 -36.71 2.90
CA ALA A 334 23.75 -37.91 2.61
C ALA A 334 24.43 -38.83 1.57
N HIS A 335 25.15 -38.24 0.61
CA HIS A 335 25.81 -38.98 -0.47
C HIS A 335 27.34 -39.11 -0.30
N GLY A 336 27.90 -38.69 0.85
CA GLY A 336 29.32 -38.85 1.17
C GLY A 336 30.27 -38.00 0.31
N LEU A 337 29.81 -36.83 -0.17
CA LEU A 337 30.60 -35.91 -1.00
C LEU A 337 31.46 -34.98 -0.12
N ASP A 338 32.40 -35.58 0.61
CA ASP A 338 33.19 -34.89 1.65
C ASP A 338 34.09 -33.76 1.12
N ALA A 339 34.68 -33.96 -0.06
CA ALA A 339 35.61 -33.00 -0.67
C ALA A 339 34.91 -31.66 -0.95
N GLU A 340 33.68 -31.72 -1.42
CA GLU A 340 32.88 -30.54 -1.75
C GLU A 340 32.20 -29.95 -0.49
N LEU A 341 31.78 -30.81 0.45
CA LEU A 341 31.12 -30.43 1.70
C LEU A 341 31.93 -29.39 2.49
N MET A 342 33.25 -29.57 2.58
CA MET A 342 34.12 -28.62 3.27
C MET A 342 34.07 -27.23 2.63
N SER A 343 34.12 -27.16 1.30
CA SER A 343 34.06 -25.89 0.57
C SER A 343 32.72 -25.17 0.75
N PHE A 344 31.61 -25.93 0.85
CA PHE A 344 30.27 -25.38 1.05
C PHE A 344 30.08 -24.89 2.49
N ALA A 345 30.55 -25.66 3.47
CA ALA A 345 30.50 -25.28 4.87
C ALA A 345 31.18 -23.93 5.11
N LEU A 346 32.39 -23.73 4.56
CA LEU A 346 33.14 -22.48 4.69
C LEU A 346 32.45 -21.24 4.09
N LYS A 347 31.57 -21.44 3.10
CA LYS A 347 30.77 -20.37 2.48
C LYS A 347 29.40 -20.17 3.14
N SER A 348 29.06 -21.01 4.11
CA SER A 348 27.76 -21.04 4.77
C SER A 348 27.74 -20.22 6.06
N ARG A 349 26.63 -20.29 6.80
CA ARG A 349 26.48 -19.60 8.09
C ARG A 349 27.24 -20.35 9.19
N PRO A 350 27.70 -19.68 10.27
CA PRO A 350 28.42 -20.32 11.37
C PRO A 350 27.69 -21.54 11.97
N SER A 351 26.36 -21.48 12.10
CA SER A 351 25.56 -22.61 12.57
C SER A 351 25.66 -23.87 11.69
N LEU A 352 25.75 -23.69 10.38
CA LEU A 352 25.92 -24.79 9.43
C LEU A 352 27.37 -25.30 9.41
N MET A 353 28.36 -24.45 9.70
CA MET A 353 29.75 -24.87 9.89
C MET A 353 29.88 -25.83 11.08
N VAL A 354 29.28 -25.50 12.22
CA VAL A 354 29.26 -26.34 13.43
C VAL A 354 28.57 -27.70 13.16
N ASP A 355 27.44 -27.69 12.45
CA ASP A 355 26.76 -28.94 12.05
C ASP A 355 27.60 -29.77 11.08
N CYS A 356 28.34 -29.16 10.15
CA CYS A 356 29.29 -29.88 9.29
C CYS A 356 30.49 -30.41 10.08
N ALA A 357 30.97 -29.67 11.07
CA ALA A 357 32.06 -30.09 11.94
C ALA A 357 31.68 -31.35 12.73
N ALA A 358 30.46 -31.42 13.26
CA ALA A 358 29.95 -32.60 13.95
C ALA A 358 29.85 -33.83 13.04
N TYR A 359 29.57 -33.63 11.76
CA TYR A 359 29.57 -34.71 10.77
C TYR A 359 30.99 -35.26 10.53
N PHE A 360 31.98 -34.39 10.35
CA PHE A 360 33.38 -34.81 10.19
C PHE A 360 33.98 -35.42 11.46
N GLU A 361 33.59 -34.95 12.65
CA GLU A 361 33.98 -35.56 13.94
C GLU A 361 33.52 -37.02 13.99
N LYS A 362 32.26 -37.30 13.66
CA LYS A 362 31.72 -38.68 13.63
C LYS A 362 32.42 -39.58 12.62
N LYS A 363 32.95 -39.00 11.52
CA LYS A 363 33.67 -39.73 10.47
C LYS A 363 35.15 -39.96 10.81
N GLY A 364 35.67 -39.32 11.86
CA GLY A 364 37.09 -39.39 12.26
C GLY A 364 38.00 -38.40 11.53
N GLU A 365 37.44 -37.49 10.72
CA GLU A 365 38.16 -36.45 9.99
C GLU A 365 38.39 -35.23 10.90
N ILE A 366 39.21 -35.42 11.95
CA ILE A 366 39.33 -34.48 13.06
C ILE A 366 39.87 -33.11 12.62
N GLU A 367 40.83 -33.07 11.68
CA GLU A 367 41.45 -31.81 11.24
C GLU A 367 40.41 -30.86 10.60
N LYS A 368 39.55 -31.42 9.74
CA LYS A 368 38.45 -30.67 9.09
C LYS A 368 37.40 -30.26 10.11
N ALA A 369 37.07 -31.13 11.06
CA ALA A 369 36.12 -30.81 12.13
C ALA A 369 36.60 -29.64 12.99
N VAL A 370 37.86 -29.67 13.45
CA VAL A 370 38.47 -28.59 14.24
C VAL A 370 38.43 -27.27 13.47
N GLN A 371 38.83 -27.27 12.20
CA GLN A 371 38.83 -26.06 11.38
C GLN A 371 37.42 -25.46 11.22
N LEU A 372 36.39 -26.30 11.07
CA LEU A 372 35.01 -25.85 10.96
C LEU A 372 34.42 -25.38 12.30
N TYR A 373 34.77 -26.02 13.43
CA TYR A 373 34.36 -25.55 14.75
C TYR A 373 34.96 -24.19 15.09
N GLN A 374 36.25 -23.99 14.79
CA GLN A 374 36.93 -22.70 14.94
C GLN A 374 36.23 -21.61 14.12
N LYS A 375 36.05 -21.84 12.82
CA LYS A 375 35.39 -20.86 11.93
C LYS A 375 33.90 -20.68 12.21
N GLY A 376 33.24 -21.71 12.75
CA GLY A 376 31.86 -21.67 13.21
C GLY A 376 31.66 -20.95 14.55
N GLY A 377 32.74 -20.59 15.25
CA GLY A 377 32.71 -19.88 16.53
C GLY A 377 32.58 -20.78 17.76
N ASP A 378 32.57 -22.10 17.62
CA ASP A 378 32.57 -23.06 18.73
C ASP A 378 34.01 -23.45 19.09
N ILE A 379 34.73 -22.46 19.61
CA ILE A 379 36.12 -22.58 20.06
C ILE A 379 36.30 -23.66 21.15
N PRO A 380 35.44 -23.76 22.18
CA PRO A 380 35.59 -24.78 23.22
C PRO A 380 35.59 -26.20 22.65
N LYS A 381 34.66 -26.49 21.73
CA LYS A 381 34.58 -27.82 21.11
C LYS A 381 35.77 -28.10 20.18
N ALA A 382 36.25 -27.08 19.45
CA ALA A 382 37.46 -27.20 18.63
C ALA A 382 38.69 -27.58 19.48
N LEU A 383 38.89 -26.91 20.61
CA LEU A 383 40.00 -27.19 21.53
C LEU A 383 39.89 -28.57 22.17
N ASP A 384 38.68 -28.97 22.61
CA ASP A 384 38.44 -30.31 23.13
C ASP A 384 38.77 -31.42 22.13
N LEU A 385 38.54 -31.17 20.84
CA LEU A 385 38.92 -32.09 19.77
C LEU A 385 40.43 -32.12 19.54
N CYS A 386 41.11 -30.97 19.55
CA CYS A 386 42.56 -30.90 19.49
C CYS A 386 43.22 -31.65 20.64
N PHE A 387 42.74 -31.50 21.88
CA PHE A 387 43.29 -32.18 23.04
C PHE A 387 43.14 -33.70 22.94
N ARG A 388 41.94 -34.17 22.55
CA ARG A 388 41.69 -35.60 22.34
C ARG A 388 42.59 -36.17 21.25
N ALA A 389 42.68 -35.51 20.10
CA ALA A 389 43.50 -35.99 18.99
C ALA A 389 45.01 -35.86 19.23
N GLY A 390 45.45 -34.88 20.03
CA GLY A 390 46.83 -34.73 20.47
C GLY A 390 47.25 -35.83 21.45
N ALA A 391 46.36 -36.22 22.38
CA ALA A 391 46.57 -37.35 23.28
C ALA A 391 46.66 -38.70 22.54
N GLU A 392 45.96 -38.83 21.41
CA GLU A 392 46.05 -39.98 20.48
C GLU A 392 47.31 -39.95 19.60
N GLY A 393 48.22 -38.98 19.77
CA GLY A 393 49.50 -38.92 19.08
C GLY A 393 49.48 -38.26 17.69
N ARG A 394 48.39 -37.59 17.29
CA ARG A 394 48.33 -36.86 16.01
C ARG A 394 49.12 -35.55 16.07
N ARG A 395 50.37 -35.57 15.58
CA ARG A 395 51.26 -34.40 15.61
C ARG A 395 50.71 -33.17 14.88
N SER A 396 49.95 -33.35 13.79
CA SER A 396 49.35 -32.26 13.02
C SER A 396 48.40 -31.37 13.84
N MET A 397 47.82 -31.90 14.92
CA MET A 397 46.89 -31.16 15.77
C MET A 397 47.59 -30.17 16.71
N PHE A 398 48.89 -30.31 16.95
CA PHE A 398 49.64 -29.34 17.75
C PHE A 398 49.79 -27.99 17.04
N ASP A 399 50.07 -28.02 15.73
CA ASP A 399 50.20 -26.80 14.93
C ASP A 399 48.84 -26.09 14.80
N VAL A 400 47.76 -26.85 14.61
CA VAL A 400 46.40 -26.32 14.57
C VAL A 400 45.98 -25.74 15.92
N LEU A 401 46.26 -26.45 17.01
CA LEU A 401 46.01 -25.95 18.37
C LEU A 401 46.73 -24.63 18.61
N ARG A 402 48.03 -24.56 18.27
CA ARG A 402 48.84 -23.35 18.44
C ARG A 402 48.24 -22.14 17.72
N ASN A 403 47.78 -22.33 16.49
CA ASN A 403 47.13 -21.27 15.73
C ASN A 403 45.82 -20.82 16.39
N ILE A 404 45.02 -21.76 16.93
CA ILE A 404 43.80 -21.43 17.67
C ILE A 404 44.15 -20.67 18.95
N THR A 405 45.17 -21.09 19.71
CA THR A 405 45.59 -20.41 20.95
C THR A 405 46.11 -19.00 20.71
N ASP A 406 46.80 -18.75 19.60
CA ASP A 406 47.27 -17.41 19.22
C ASP A 406 46.09 -16.46 18.87
N GLU A 407 44.91 -17.00 18.50
CA GLU A 407 43.68 -16.23 18.27
C GLU A 407 42.82 -16.02 19.54
N LEU A 408 43.17 -16.65 20.67
CA LEU A 408 42.41 -16.52 21.92
C LEU A 408 42.70 -15.16 22.60
N GLY A 409 41.69 -14.31 22.68
CA GLY A 409 41.75 -13.04 23.40
C GLY A 409 41.06 -13.06 24.78
N ALA A 410 41.07 -11.89 25.45
CA ALA A 410 40.45 -11.67 26.76
C ALA A 410 38.92 -11.85 26.82
N THR A 411 38.26 -12.00 25.67
CA THR A 411 36.81 -12.30 25.55
C THR A 411 36.50 -13.79 25.71
N THR A 412 37.52 -14.66 25.71
CA THR A 412 37.38 -16.11 25.88
C THR A 412 37.18 -16.46 27.35
N SER A 413 36.38 -17.49 27.65
CA SER A 413 36.12 -17.86 29.04
C SER A 413 37.44 -18.27 29.77
N PRO A 414 37.65 -17.82 31.02
CA PRO A 414 38.84 -18.15 31.81
C PRO A 414 39.04 -19.64 32.10
N GLN A 415 38.03 -20.47 31.86
CA GLN A 415 38.12 -21.93 31.98
C GLN A 415 38.75 -22.56 30.74
N VAL A 416 38.40 -22.06 29.55
CA VAL A 416 38.96 -22.54 28.28
C VAL A 416 40.43 -22.15 28.17
N LEU A 417 40.77 -20.91 28.55
CA LEU A 417 42.16 -20.42 28.59
C LEU A 417 43.05 -21.27 29.52
N ALA A 418 42.53 -21.69 30.67
CA ALA A 418 43.26 -22.54 31.60
C ALA A 418 43.48 -23.95 31.07
N ARG A 419 42.45 -24.58 30.47
CA ARG A 419 42.60 -25.91 29.86
C ARG A 419 43.59 -25.91 28.70
N SER A 420 43.62 -24.84 27.90
CA SER A 420 44.65 -24.68 26.85
C SER A 420 46.05 -24.48 27.43
N ALA A 421 46.19 -23.72 28.53
CA ALA A 421 47.47 -23.53 29.19
C ALA A 421 47.99 -24.84 29.80
N GLU A 422 47.14 -25.62 30.46
CA GLU A 422 47.48 -26.95 31.01
C GLU A 422 47.98 -27.90 29.92
N PHE A 423 47.34 -27.92 28.75
CA PHE A 423 47.79 -28.73 27.63
C PHE A 423 49.16 -28.27 27.08
N LEU A 424 49.39 -26.96 26.95
CA LEU A 424 50.70 -26.44 26.51
C LEU A 424 51.82 -26.77 27.50
N ILE A 425 51.54 -26.82 28.80
CA ILE A 425 52.49 -27.24 29.85
C ILE A 425 52.90 -28.70 29.69
N GLN A 426 51.95 -29.59 29.38
CA GLN A 426 52.22 -31.02 29.12
C GLN A 426 53.14 -31.23 27.90
N HIS A 427 53.18 -30.26 26.99
CA HIS A 427 54.00 -30.27 25.78
C HIS A 427 55.17 -29.28 25.82
N GLU A 428 55.63 -28.91 27.03
CA GLU A 428 56.84 -28.10 27.27
C GLU A 428 56.81 -26.67 26.71
N GLN A 429 55.64 -26.14 26.35
CA GLN A 429 55.47 -24.76 25.87
C GLN A 429 55.06 -23.81 27.00
N TYR A 430 55.99 -23.57 27.93
CA TYR A 430 55.71 -22.80 29.16
C TYR A 430 55.47 -21.30 28.91
N GLU A 431 56.22 -20.67 28.00
CA GLU A 431 56.08 -19.24 27.69
C GLU A 431 54.67 -18.85 27.24
N LYS A 432 54.10 -19.63 26.30
CA LYS A 432 52.74 -19.41 25.80
C LYS A 432 51.68 -19.73 26.84
N ALA A 433 51.90 -20.76 27.67
CA ALA A 433 50.98 -21.11 28.76
C ALA A 433 50.88 -19.99 29.81
N VAL A 434 51.99 -19.31 30.13
CA VAL A 434 51.98 -18.12 31.00
C VAL A 434 51.13 -17.01 30.37
N GLY A 435 51.31 -16.73 29.09
CA GLY A 435 50.50 -15.73 28.36
C GLY A 435 48.99 -16.01 28.43
N LEU A 436 48.56 -17.26 28.29
CA LEU A 436 47.15 -17.66 28.42
C LEU A 436 46.61 -17.54 29.85
N TYR A 437 47.43 -17.80 30.88
CA TYR A 437 47.01 -17.57 32.26
C TYR A 437 46.91 -16.08 32.61
N ILE A 438 47.77 -15.25 32.04
CA ILE A 438 47.71 -13.80 32.19
C ILE A 438 46.42 -13.26 31.55
N THR A 439 46.14 -13.64 30.30
CA THR A 439 44.91 -13.24 29.60
C THR A 439 43.63 -13.75 30.29
N GLY A 440 43.69 -14.93 30.92
CA GLY A 440 42.60 -15.50 31.73
C GLY A 440 42.48 -14.94 33.15
N ASN A 441 43.25 -13.92 33.52
CA ASN A 441 43.32 -13.31 34.87
C ASN A 441 43.65 -14.31 36.00
N ARG A 442 44.37 -15.40 35.68
CA ARG A 442 44.82 -16.42 36.64
C ARG A 442 46.27 -16.16 37.08
N ARG A 443 46.50 -14.97 37.61
CA ARG A 443 47.84 -14.45 37.96
C ARG A 443 48.63 -15.36 38.89
N ARG A 444 47.97 -15.99 39.88
CA ARG A 444 48.63 -16.89 40.84
C ARG A 444 49.26 -18.10 40.13
N GLN A 445 48.54 -18.70 39.18
CA GLN A 445 49.00 -19.87 38.43
C GLN A 445 50.08 -19.47 37.40
N ALA A 446 49.97 -18.28 36.79
CA ALA A 446 51.00 -17.74 35.92
C ALA A 446 52.34 -17.53 36.63
N ILE A 447 52.33 -16.93 37.84
CA ILE A 447 53.54 -16.68 38.64
C ILE A 447 54.17 -17.99 39.11
N GLU A 448 53.37 -18.94 39.56
CA GLU A 448 53.83 -20.28 39.97
C GLU A 448 54.52 -21.01 38.81
N LEU A 449 53.96 -20.93 37.60
CA LEU A 449 54.57 -21.52 36.41
C LEU A 449 55.90 -20.85 36.01
N CYS A 450 55.99 -19.52 36.09
CA CYS A 450 57.24 -18.79 35.86
C CYS A 450 58.35 -19.21 36.84
N LEU A 451 58.00 -19.40 38.11
CA LEU A 451 58.93 -19.83 39.16
C LEU A 451 59.40 -21.28 38.98
N MET A 452 58.49 -22.18 38.58
CA MET A 452 58.81 -23.60 38.42
C MET A 452 59.65 -23.90 37.17
N HIS A 453 59.41 -23.20 36.06
CA HIS A 453 60.04 -23.50 34.76
C HIS A 453 60.99 -22.41 34.26
N ASN A 454 61.34 -21.43 35.11
CA ASN A 454 62.30 -20.36 34.84
C ASN A 454 61.99 -19.54 33.56
N VAL A 455 60.70 -19.22 33.36
CA VAL A 455 60.22 -18.43 32.22
C VAL A 455 60.61 -16.96 32.42
N ARG A 456 61.20 -16.32 31.39
CA ARG A 456 61.58 -14.91 31.45
C ARG A 456 60.34 -14.02 31.47
N ILE A 457 60.19 -13.22 32.53
CA ILE A 457 59.11 -12.24 32.67
C ILE A 457 59.51 -10.98 31.90
N THR A 458 58.75 -10.62 30.86
CA THR A 458 58.91 -9.34 30.15
C THR A 458 58.17 -8.22 30.87
N ASP A 459 58.53 -6.96 30.60
CA ASP A 459 57.89 -5.78 31.24
C ASP A 459 56.37 -5.73 30.98
N GLU A 460 55.93 -6.12 29.78
CA GLU A 460 54.50 -6.23 29.42
C GLU A 460 53.76 -7.30 30.25
N MET A 461 54.42 -8.44 30.53
CA MET A 461 53.86 -9.49 31.39
C MET A 461 53.80 -9.02 32.86
N ALA A 462 54.81 -8.28 33.31
CA ALA A 462 54.87 -7.73 34.67
C ALA A 462 53.74 -6.72 34.94
N GLU A 463 53.43 -5.86 33.97
CA GLU A 463 52.31 -4.92 34.07
C GLU A 463 50.94 -5.63 34.16
N GLN A 464 50.72 -6.71 33.39
CA GLN A 464 49.46 -7.45 33.40
C GLN A 464 49.29 -8.37 34.63
N LEU A 465 50.41 -8.81 35.23
CA LEU A 465 50.45 -9.58 36.47
C LEU A 465 50.25 -8.73 37.73
N ALA A 466 50.42 -7.40 37.64
CA ALA A 466 50.23 -6.50 38.76
C ALA A 466 48.74 -6.40 39.17
N PRO A 467 48.42 -6.37 40.48
CA PRO A 467 47.05 -6.08 40.94
C PRO A 467 46.61 -4.68 40.47
N PRO A 468 45.32 -4.48 40.11
CA PRO A 468 44.85 -3.15 39.74
C PRO A 468 45.12 -2.18 40.88
N ALA A 469 45.68 -1.01 40.55
CA ALA A 469 46.00 0.01 41.53
C ALA A 469 44.76 0.29 42.40
N PRO A 470 44.89 0.34 43.74
CA PRO A 470 43.76 0.63 44.61
C PRO A 470 43.13 1.97 44.20
N PRO A 471 41.78 2.11 44.22
CA PRO A 471 41.14 3.36 43.84
C PRO A 471 41.73 4.47 44.70
N ALA A 472 42.27 5.50 44.04
CA ALA A 472 42.99 6.58 44.70
C ALA A 472 42.14 7.13 45.85
N ARG A 473 42.62 6.97 47.09
CA ARG A 473 42.03 7.62 48.26
C ARG A 473 41.99 9.12 47.96
N ARG A 474 40.78 9.70 47.88
CA ARG A 474 40.62 11.16 47.76
C ARG A 474 41.45 11.83 48.86
N PRO A 475 42.33 12.79 48.53
CA PRO A 475 43.17 13.42 49.53
C PRO A 475 42.29 14.19 50.52
N ALA A 476 42.49 13.91 51.81
CA ALA A 476 41.87 14.60 52.93
C ALA A 476 42.42 16.02 53.06
N SER A 477 42.01 16.91 52.15
CA SER A 477 42.27 18.35 52.24
C SER A 477 41.08 19.14 51.70
N ALA A 478 39.95 19.01 52.40
CA ALA A 478 38.88 20.01 52.41
C ALA A 478 38.02 19.79 53.67
N ARG A 479 38.66 19.92 54.83
CA ARG A 479 37.96 20.35 56.05
C ARG A 479 38.38 21.79 56.30
N ARG A 480 37.57 22.73 55.81
CA ARG A 480 37.19 23.96 56.49
C ARG A 480 35.81 24.34 56.02
#